data_AF-A0A3S3G2X0-F1
#
_entry.id   AF-A0A3S3G2X0-F1
#
_cell.length_a   1.000
_cell.length_b   1.000
_cell.length_c   1.000
_cell.angle_alpha   90.00
_cell.angle_beta   90.00
_cell.angle_gamma   90.00
#
_symmetry.space_group_name_H-M   'P 1'
#
loop_
_entity.id
_entity.type
_entity.pdbx_description
1 polymer ?
#
loop_
_entity_poly.entity_id
_entity_poly.type
_entity_poly.pdbx_seq_one_letter_code
_entity_poly.pdbx_strand_id
1 'polypeptide(L)'
;MLYQDTVESEVLVHRPWFIASMFAIVLAVFLIPNLTGTIMGELMRPVIGDPLESGLYGRFAIAFLIAVVFCLNLVLIGFASLKVQIGVVWLELLLLFIAFIELFDLNLPFIWEKLPFIVTQGVVTTLYVSAISLFFSS
;
A
#
# COMPACT_ATOMS: atom_id res chain seq x y z
N MET A 1 31.14 5.63 26.13
CA MET A 1 30.00 6.54 26.02
C MET A 1 29.30 6.23 24.72
N LEU A 2 28.22 5.44 24.76
CA LEU A 2 27.33 5.24 23.62
C LEU A 2 26.58 6.55 23.43
N TYR A 3 26.84 7.24 22.32
CA TYR A 3 26.01 8.34 21.88
C TYR A 3 24.60 7.77 21.70
N GLN A 4 23.63 8.19 22.52
CA GLN A 4 22.23 7.91 22.22
C GLN A 4 21.92 8.71 20.97
N ASP A 5 21.92 8.01 19.84
CA ASP A 5 21.56 8.55 18.55
C ASP A 5 20.04 8.78 18.52
N THR A 6 19.62 9.89 19.13
CA THR A 6 18.26 10.41 19.03
C THR A 6 18.21 11.50 17.97
N VAL A 7 18.84 11.28 16.82
CA VAL A 7 18.51 12.06 15.62
C VAL A 7 17.12 11.61 15.20
N GLU A 8 16.09 12.24 15.79
CA GLU A 8 14.74 12.16 15.27
C GLU A 8 14.75 12.91 13.92
N SER A 9 14.95 12.15 12.85
CA SER A 9 14.84 12.68 11.50
C SER A 9 13.46 13.28 11.34
N GLU A 10 13.40 14.55 10.94
CA GLU A 10 12.15 15.25 10.69
C GLU A 10 11.31 14.44 9.69
N VAL A 11 10.12 14.02 10.11
CA VAL A 11 9.28 13.13 9.30
C VAL A 11 8.85 13.87 8.04
N LEU A 12 9.31 13.41 6.86
CA LEU A 12 9.13 14.10 5.56
C LEU A 12 7.68 14.50 5.26
N VAL A 13 6.71 13.76 5.80
CA VAL A 13 5.27 14.02 5.65
C VAL A 13 4.86 15.39 6.21
N HIS A 14 5.60 15.95 7.16
CA HIS A 14 5.32 17.30 7.69
C HIS A 14 5.65 18.41 6.70
N ARG A 15 6.44 18.12 5.65
CA ARG A 15 6.78 19.12 4.64
C ARG A 15 5.69 19.19 3.57
N PRO A 16 4.99 20.33 3.41
CA PRO A 16 3.86 20.42 2.48
C PRO A 16 4.27 20.19 1.02
N TRP A 17 5.52 20.54 0.67
CA TRP A 17 6.06 20.27 -0.66
C TRP A 17 6.17 18.77 -0.98
N PHE A 18 6.51 17.95 0.02
CA PHE A 18 6.58 16.50 -0.17
C PHE A 18 5.19 15.94 -0.48
N ILE A 19 4.17 16.31 0.30
CA ILE A 19 2.79 15.90 0.05
C ILE A 19 2.31 16.38 -1.32
N ALA A 20 2.58 17.63 -1.70
CA ALA A 20 2.21 18.17 -3.00
C ALA A 20 2.87 17.40 -4.17
N SER A 21 4.14 17.05 -4.03
CA SER A 21 4.85 16.25 -5.04
C SER A 21 4.28 14.84 -5.15
N MET A 22 3.96 14.21 -4.01
CA MET A 22 3.36 12.88 -3.97
C MET A 22 1.97 12.90 -4.59
N PHE A 23 1.16 13.91 -4.28
CA PHE A 23 -0.15 14.12 -4.87
C PHE A 23 -0.07 14.21 -6.40
N ALA A 24 0.84 15.04 -6.92
CA ALA A 24 1.01 15.21 -8.36
C ALA A 24 1.45 13.90 -9.05
N ILE A 25 2.35 13.14 -8.44
CA ILE A 25 2.81 11.84 -8.96
C ILE A 25 1.66 10.84 -8.99
N VAL A 26 0.93 10.69 -7.89
CA VAL A 26 -0.20 9.74 -7.79
C VAL A 26 -1.28 10.12 -8.79
N LEU A 27 -1.64 11.41 -8.87
CA LEU A 27 -2.60 11.90 -9.85
C LEU A 27 -2.18 11.56 -11.29
N ALA A 28 -0.91 11.80 -11.64
CA ALA A 28 -0.39 11.51 -12.97
C ALA A 28 -0.43 10.01 -13.29
N VAL A 29 -0.04 9.16 -12.34
CA VAL A 29 -0.04 7.69 -12.51
C VAL A 29 -1.46 7.17 -12.72
N PHE A 30 -2.42 7.62 -11.91
CA PHE A 30 -3.81 7.16 -11.98
C PHE A 30 -4.62 7.79 -13.13
N LEU A 31 -4.08 8.81 -13.82
CA LEU A 31 -4.65 9.35 -15.06
C LEU A 31 -4.34 8.50 -16.30
N ILE A 32 -3.30 7.66 -16.26
CA ILE A 32 -2.90 6.80 -17.39
C ILE A 32 -3.97 5.72 -17.67
N PRO A 33 -4.39 4.89 -16.69
CA PRO A 33 -5.43 3.88 -16.91
C PRO A 33 -6.84 4.47 -16.88
N ASN A 34 -7.77 3.86 -17.62
CA ASN A 34 -9.18 4.23 -17.52
C ASN A 34 -9.88 3.44 -16.39
N LEU A 35 -10.12 4.12 -15.26
CA LEU A 35 -10.74 3.52 -14.08
C LEU A 35 -12.26 3.69 -14.01
N THR A 36 -12.89 4.37 -14.99
CA THR A 36 -14.34 4.64 -14.95
C THR A 36 -15.20 3.39 -15.02
N GLY A 37 -14.70 2.30 -15.62
CA GLY A 37 -15.40 1.01 -15.68
C GLY A 37 -15.18 0.10 -14.47
N THR A 38 -14.51 0.57 -13.42
CA THR A 38 -14.20 -0.22 -12.22
C THR A 38 -15.16 0.09 -11.06
N ILE A 39 -15.04 -0.66 -9.96
CA ILE A 39 -15.76 -0.41 -8.69
C ILE A 39 -15.64 1.06 -8.25
N MET A 40 -14.46 1.68 -8.45
CA MET A 40 -14.26 3.09 -8.12
C MET A 40 -15.09 4.04 -9.00
N GLY A 41 -15.31 3.70 -10.27
CA GLY A 41 -16.19 4.44 -11.16
C GLY A 41 -17.66 4.33 -10.76
N GLU A 42 -18.08 3.15 -10.26
CA GLU A 42 -19.44 2.95 -9.74
C GLU A 42 -19.68 3.70 -8.43
N LEU A 43 -18.71 3.67 -7.50
CA LEU A 43 -18.77 4.43 -6.24
C LEU A 43 -18.89 5.94 -6.50
N MET A 44 -18.26 6.42 -7.57
CA MET A 44 -18.24 7.82 -7.98
C MET A 44 -19.44 8.23 -8.85
N ARG A 45 -20.38 7.33 -9.15
CA ARG A 45 -21.62 7.66 -9.91
C ARG A 45 -22.35 8.90 -9.40
N PRO A 46 -22.51 9.14 -8.07
CA PRO A 46 -23.19 10.34 -7.59
C PRO A 46 -22.48 11.66 -7.99
N VAL A 47 -21.17 11.62 -8.23
CA VAL A 47 -20.34 12.79 -8.54
C VAL A 47 -20.09 12.92 -10.05
N ILE A 48 -19.95 11.80 -10.74
CA ILE A 48 -19.53 11.71 -12.14
C ILE A 48 -20.73 11.48 -13.09
N GLY A 49 -21.87 11.05 -12.57
CA GLY A 49 -23.01 10.59 -13.38
C GLY A 49 -22.74 9.20 -13.97
N ASP A 50 -23.20 8.98 -15.20
CA ASP A 50 -22.97 7.70 -15.88
C ASP A 50 -21.48 7.49 -16.22
N PRO A 51 -20.82 6.43 -15.70
CA PRO A 51 -19.37 6.24 -15.84
C PRO A 51 -18.91 6.04 -17.30
N LEU A 52 -19.82 5.64 -18.17
CA LEU A 52 -19.57 5.42 -19.60
C LEU A 52 -19.60 6.72 -20.41
N GLU A 53 -20.35 7.74 -19.97
CA GLU A 53 -20.48 9.02 -20.68
C GLU A 53 -19.46 10.07 -20.21
N SER A 54 -18.91 9.88 -19.01
CA SER A 54 -18.10 10.92 -18.36
C SER A 54 -16.67 11.10 -18.94
N GLY A 55 -16.21 10.22 -19.82
CA GLY A 55 -14.98 10.41 -20.61
C GLY A 55 -13.75 10.84 -19.79
N LEU A 56 -13.13 11.96 -20.18
CA LEU A 56 -11.95 12.52 -19.50
C LEU A 56 -12.26 13.12 -18.13
N TYR A 57 -13.46 13.69 -17.94
CA TYR A 57 -13.87 14.26 -16.66
C TYR A 57 -13.97 13.18 -15.59
N GLY A 58 -14.59 12.04 -15.93
CA GLY A 58 -14.68 10.90 -15.02
C GLY A 58 -13.32 10.33 -14.64
N ARG A 59 -12.41 10.20 -15.60
CA ARG A 59 -11.02 9.76 -15.34
C ARG A 59 -10.30 10.71 -14.39
N PHE A 60 -10.37 12.01 -14.65
CA PHE A 60 -9.74 13.01 -13.79
C PHE A 60 -10.34 13.02 -12.39
N ALA A 61 -11.67 12.98 -12.26
CA ALA A 61 -12.34 12.96 -10.97
C ALA A 61 -11.93 11.73 -10.12
N ILE A 62 -11.89 10.53 -10.72
CA ILE A 62 -11.46 9.31 -10.04
C ILE A 62 -9.99 9.39 -9.63
N ALA A 63 -9.10 9.76 -10.55
CA ALA A 63 -7.67 9.89 -10.26
C ALA A 63 -7.42 10.94 -9.17
N PHE A 64 -8.16 12.05 -9.19
CA PHE A 64 -8.11 13.10 -8.19
C PHE A 64 -8.55 12.59 -6.82
N LEU A 65 -9.69 11.90 -6.74
CA LEU A 65 -10.16 11.32 -5.49
C LEU A 65 -9.15 10.31 -4.92
N ILE A 66 -8.60 9.41 -5.74
CA ILE A 66 -7.58 8.45 -5.31
C ILE A 66 -6.35 9.18 -4.77
N ALA A 67 -5.86 10.21 -5.47
CA ALA A 67 -4.71 10.99 -5.02
C ALA A 67 -4.99 11.71 -3.69
N VAL A 68 -6.18 12.28 -3.51
CA VAL A 68 -6.59 12.91 -2.25
C VAL A 68 -6.64 11.89 -1.12
N VAL A 69 -7.30 10.75 -1.32
CA VAL A 69 -7.42 9.69 -0.30
C VAL A 69 -6.05 9.12 0.07
N PHE A 70 -5.17 8.91 -0.91
CA PHE A 70 -3.81 8.43 -0.68
C PHE A 70 -2.99 9.45 0.13
N CYS A 71 -3.01 10.73 -0.22
CA CYS A 71 -2.31 11.76 0.54
C CYS A 71 -2.89 11.92 1.95
N LEU A 72 -4.22 11.85 2.10
CA LEU A 72 -4.88 11.87 3.41
C LEU A 72 -4.40 10.70 4.27
N ASN A 73 -4.31 9.50 3.70
CA ASN A 73 -3.81 8.30 4.38
C ASN A 73 -2.36 8.51 4.88
N LEU A 74 -1.46 8.97 4.02
CA LEU A 74 -0.07 9.27 4.40
C LEU A 74 0.02 10.29 5.53
N VAL A 75 -0.78 11.35 5.46
CA VAL A 75 -0.82 12.41 6.48
C VAL A 75 -1.33 11.86 7.80
N LEU A 76 -2.47 11.14 7.80
CA LEU A 76 -3.06 10.57 9.01
C LEU A 76 -2.09 9.61 9.72
N ILE A 77 -1.38 8.77 8.96
CA ILE A 77 -0.36 7.86 9.50
C ILE A 77 0.85 8.65 10.02
N GLY A 78 1.31 9.66 9.29
CA GLY A 78 2.48 10.47 9.64
C GLY A 78 2.31 11.32 10.90
N PHE A 79 1.06 11.67 11.26
CA PHE A 79 0.74 12.38 12.50
C PHE A 79 0.40 11.44 13.68
N ALA A 80 0.28 10.13 13.45
CA ALA A 80 -0.02 9.17 14.50
C ALA A 80 1.24 8.80 15.33
N SER A 81 1.05 8.37 16.57
CA SER A 81 2.15 7.84 17.38
C SER A 81 2.70 6.54 16.78
N LEU A 82 4.00 6.25 16.99
CA LEU A 82 4.71 5.10 16.40
C LEU A 82 3.95 3.76 16.58
N LYS A 83 3.38 3.51 17.77
CA LYS A 83 2.60 2.29 18.05
C LYS A 83 1.33 2.20 17.19
N VAL A 84 0.66 3.33 16.99
CA VAL A 84 -0.55 3.43 16.15
C VAL A 84 -0.18 3.32 14.68
N GLN A 85 0.90 3.98 14.25
CA GLN A 85 1.42 3.87 12.88
C GLN A 85 1.73 2.41 12.52
N ILE A 86 2.42 1.67 13.39
CA ILE A 86 2.66 0.24 13.17
C ILE A 86 1.32 -0.50 13.04
N GLY A 87 0.40 -0.31 14.00
CA GLY A 87 -0.89 -0.99 13.98
C GLY A 87 -1.69 -0.74 12.69
N VAL A 88 -1.77 0.52 12.25
CA VAL A 88 -2.50 0.93 11.04
C VAL A 88 -1.84 0.34 9.79
N VAL A 89 -0.52 0.45 9.65
CA VAL A 89 0.20 -0.10 8.49
C VAL A 89 0.05 -1.62 8.42
N TRP A 90 0.13 -2.32 9.56
CA TRP A 90 -0.10 -3.77 9.60
C TRP A 90 -1.53 -4.15 9.18
N LEU A 91 -2.52 -3.37 9.61
CA LEU A 91 -3.92 -3.55 9.21
C LEU A 91 -4.08 -3.35 7.70
N GLU A 92 -3.54 -2.26 7.15
CA GLU A 92 -3.59 -1.97 5.71
C GLU A 92 -2.93 -3.06 4.87
N LEU A 93 -1.75 -3.52 5.28
CA LEU A 93 -1.06 -4.63 4.62
C LEU A 93 -1.88 -5.92 4.68
N LEU A 94 -2.54 -6.19 5.81
CA LEU A 94 -3.43 -7.35 5.96
C LEU A 94 -4.64 -7.25 5.03
N LEU A 95 -5.29 -6.08 4.93
CA LEU A 95 -6.41 -5.88 4.00
C LEU A 95 -5.98 -6.04 2.54
N LEU A 96 -4.82 -5.47 2.19
CA LEU A 96 -4.28 -5.56 0.84
C LEU A 96 -3.89 -7.00 0.48
N PHE A 97 -3.38 -7.76 1.46
CA PHE A 97 -3.13 -9.19 1.33
C PHE A 97 -4.41 -10.00 1.11
N ILE A 98 -5.50 -9.70 1.83
CA ILE A 98 -6.81 -10.35 1.62
C ILE A 98 -7.35 -10.02 0.22
N ALA A 99 -7.31 -8.75 -0.19
CA ALA A 99 -7.73 -8.33 -1.53
C ALA A 99 -6.92 -9.02 -2.64
N PHE A 100 -5.63 -9.28 -2.39
CA PHE A 100 -4.80 -10.06 -3.30
C PHE A 100 -5.28 -11.51 -3.40
N ILE A 101 -5.58 -12.18 -2.27
CA ILE A 101 -6.12 -13.56 -2.31
C ILE A 101 -7.39 -13.63 -3.16
N GLU A 102 -8.29 -12.65 -3.00
CA GLU A 102 -9.52 -12.54 -3.76
C GLU A 102 -9.26 -12.31 -5.26
N LEU A 103 -8.29 -11.44 -5.60
CA LEU A 103 -7.92 -11.17 -7.00
C LEU A 103 -7.39 -12.41 -7.74
N PHE A 104 -6.76 -13.34 -7.04
CA PHE A 104 -6.22 -14.59 -7.61
C PHE A 104 -7.19 -15.77 -7.49
N ASP A 105 -8.43 -15.55 -7.04
CA ASP A 105 -9.46 -16.57 -6.81
C ASP A 105 -8.92 -17.76 -5.99
N LEU A 106 -8.04 -17.45 -5.03
CA LEU A 106 -7.35 -18.46 -4.24
C LEU A 106 -8.31 -18.98 -3.16
N ASN A 107 -8.61 -20.27 -3.22
CA ASN A 107 -9.50 -20.90 -2.27
C ASN A 107 -8.88 -20.82 -0.85
N LEU A 108 -9.46 -20.03 0.06
CA LEU A 108 -8.97 -19.86 1.45
C LEU A 108 -8.68 -21.19 2.20
N PRO A 109 -9.49 -22.26 2.06
CA PRO A 109 -9.19 -23.58 2.58
C PRO A 109 -7.90 -24.20 2.01
N PHE A 110 -7.60 -23.96 0.72
CA PHE A 110 -6.36 -24.43 0.09
C PHE A 110 -5.14 -23.71 0.67
N ILE A 111 -5.23 -22.39 0.90
CA ILE A 111 -4.17 -21.65 1.60
C ILE A 111 -3.98 -22.23 3.00
N TRP A 112 -5.05 -22.43 3.75
CA TRP A 112 -4.96 -22.93 5.13
C TRP A 112 -4.28 -24.30 5.23
N GLU A 113 -4.57 -25.19 4.28
CA GLU A 113 -3.94 -26.51 4.20
C GLU A 113 -2.44 -26.43 3.83
N LYS A 114 -2.05 -25.48 2.97
CA LYS A 114 -0.67 -25.32 2.50
C LYS A 114 0.15 -24.29 3.28
N LEU A 115 -0.48 -23.54 4.20
CA LEU A 115 0.17 -22.51 5.01
C LEU A 115 1.37 -23.04 5.80
N PRO A 116 1.28 -24.21 6.49
CA PRO A 116 2.44 -24.78 7.18
C PRO A 116 3.59 -25.10 6.21
N PHE A 117 3.26 -25.61 5.02
CA PHE A 117 4.24 -25.93 3.99
C PHE A 117 4.93 -24.67 3.44
N ILE A 118 4.16 -23.63 3.12
CA ILE A 118 4.67 -22.35 2.60
C ILE A 118 5.56 -21.66 3.64
N VAL A 119 5.14 -21.63 4.90
CA VAL A 119 5.94 -21.08 6.01
C VAL A 119 7.22 -21.90 6.20
N THR A 120 7.14 -23.23 6.22
CA THR A 120 8.32 -24.08 6.40
C THR A 120 9.32 -23.89 5.26
N GLN A 121 8.86 -23.85 4.00
CA GLN A 121 9.73 -23.60 2.85
C GLN A 121 10.43 -22.23 2.95
N GLY A 122 9.70 -21.17 3.31
CA GLY A 122 10.29 -19.84 3.49
C GLY A 122 11.33 -19.78 4.61
N VAL A 123 11.02 -20.39 5.76
CA VAL A 123 11.96 -20.45 6.91
C VAL A 123 13.20 -21.26 6.56
N VAL A 124 13.03 -22.46 6.00
CA VAL A 124 14.16 -23.35 5.65
C VAL A 124 15.07 -22.71 4.62
N THR A 125 14.53 -22.11 3.56
CA THR A 125 15.34 -21.43 2.54
C THR A 125 16.11 -20.24 3.12
N THR A 126 15.47 -19.45 3.99
CA THR A 126 16.14 -18.32 4.67
C THR A 126 17.28 -18.80 5.57
N LEU A 127 17.04 -19.82 6.40
CA LEU A 127 18.06 -20.40 7.26
C LEU A 127 19.20 -21.03 6.45
N TYR A 128 18.89 -21.71 5.35
CA TYR A 128 19.88 -22.35 4.48
C TYR A 128 20.81 -21.32 3.83
N VAL A 129 20.25 -20.26 3.21
CA VAL A 129 21.04 -19.17 2.62
C VAL A 129 21.90 -18.48 3.68
N SER A 130 21.33 -18.24 4.86
CA SER A 130 22.06 -17.62 5.99
C SER A 130 23.23 -18.50 6.46
N ALA A 131 23.02 -19.82 6.56
CA ALA A 131 24.05 -20.77 6.97
C ALA A 131 25.21 -20.84 5.96
N ILE A 132 24.90 -20.86 4.66
CA ILE A 132 25.92 -20.80 3.60
C ILE A 132 26.72 -19.49 3.68
N SER A 133 26.03 -18.35 3.85
CA SER A 133 26.69 -17.05 3.99
C SER A 133 27.65 -17.00 5.18
N LEU A 134 27.27 -17.61 6.31
CA LEU A 134 28.13 -17.71 7.48
C LEU A 134 29.34 -18.61 7.23
N PHE A 135 29.15 -19.74 6.56
CA PHE A 135 30.23 -20.69 6.26
C PHE A 135 31.31 -20.09 5.36
N PHE A 136 30.94 -19.28 4.35
CA PHE A 136 31.92 -18.60 3.50
C PHE A 136 32.52 -17.34 4.13
N SER A 137 31.87 -16.80 5.17
CA SER A 137 32.36 -15.62 5.89
C SER A 137 33.26 -15.95 7.08
N SER A 138 33.32 -17.22 7.53
CA SER A 138 34.22 -17.73 8.57
C SER A 138 35.52 -18.25 8.00
#